data_AF-A0ABD8B2M4-F1
#
_entry.id   AF-A0ABD8B2M4-F1
#
_cell.length_a   1.000
_cell.length_b   1.000
_cell.length_c   1.000
_cell.angle_alpha   90.00
_cell.angle_beta   90.00
_cell.angle_gamma   90.00
#
_symmetry.space_group_name_H-M   'P 1'
#
loop_
_entity.id
_entity.type
_entity.pdbx_description
1 polymer ?
#
loop_
_entity_poly.entity_id
_entity_poly.type
_entity_poly.pdbx_seq_one_letter_code
_entity_poly.pdbx_strand_id
1 'polypeptide(L)'
;MKVNVTDQNPALVSLIHNFAQQIPLDANFFIPFDRSNTVKGSMAITFSAFKKYWLDPLFVTFPYLSIHASVFNELVSGESKKYAENRRDQGNLIVMDDSEFDTNKEVYRKSVEKVIAAHTAYEPELDNADDRGEVKSLAYIATKPLNFFASHDSRALRLLESPIKEKIGLASVGAIEIYELLYYLRRMEMVEPDKVNGLKMMYKYLYCLTKKEKENNPQWGDFYQLMDNLYKSEIIKSTGKPTPYSPYN
;
A
#
# COMPACT_ATOMS: atom_id res chain seq x y z
N MET A 1 -6.04 -12.58 -3.55
CA MET A 1 -6.56 -11.36 -4.21
C MET A 1 -6.44 -11.49 -5.72
N LYS A 2 -7.33 -10.87 -6.51
CA LYS A 2 -7.28 -10.91 -7.98
C LYS A 2 -6.60 -9.64 -8.48
N VAL A 3 -5.67 -9.77 -9.42
CA VAL A 3 -4.99 -8.62 -10.04
C VAL A 3 -5.89 -8.03 -11.13
N ASN A 4 -6.19 -6.73 -11.07
CA ASN A 4 -6.87 -6.04 -12.17
C ASN A 4 -5.84 -5.61 -13.22
N VAL A 5 -6.02 -6.14 -14.44
CA VAL A 5 -5.22 -5.82 -15.63
C VAL A 5 -6.10 -5.42 -16.83
N THR A 6 -7.37 -5.13 -16.57
CA THR A 6 -8.35 -4.71 -17.58
C THR A 6 -8.66 -3.23 -17.51
N ASP A 7 -8.70 -2.67 -16.29
CA ASP A 7 -9.11 -1.30 -16.06
C ASP A 7 -7.94 -0.49 -15.48
N GLN A 8 -7.78 0.74 -15.96
CA GLN A 8 -6.87 1.69 -15.33
C GLN A 8 -7.42 2.09 -13.96
N ASN A 9 -6.59 2.00 -12.94
CA ASN A 9 -6.83 2.58 -11.63
C ASN A 9 -6.51 4.08 -11.68
N PRO A 10 -7.50 4.97 -11.49
CA PRO A 10 -7.28 6.41 -11.48
C PRO A 10 -6.27 6.88 -10.42
N ALA A 11 -6.16 6.17 -9.29
CA ALA A 11 -5.16 6.51 -8.27
C ALA A 11 -3.73 6.27 -8.76
N LEU A 12 -3.48 5.13 -9.43
CA LEU A 12 -2.17 4.87 -10.01
C LEU A 12 -1.85 5.86 -11.13
N VAL A 13 -2.83 6.22 -11.97
CA VAL A 13 -2.64 7.27 -13.00
C VAL A 13 -2.27 8.60 -12.36
N SER A 14 -2.98 9.03 -11.32
CA SER A 14 -2.66 10.24 -10.57
C SER A 14 -1.24 10.18 -10.00
N LEU A 15 -0.87 9.05 -9.39
CA LEU A 15 0.47 8.85 -8.82
C LEU A 15 1.58 8.82 -9.88
N ILE A 16 1.32 8.28 -11.07
CA ILE A 16 2.26 8.31 -12.20
C ILE A 16 2.57 9.74 -12.63
N HIS A 17 1.55 10.62 -12.67
CA HIS A 17 1.72 12.02 -13.05
C HIS A 17 2.35 12.87 -11.95
N ASN A 18 2.19 12.46 -10.69
CA ASN A 18 2.84 13.09 -9.55
C ASN A 18 3.16 12.05 -8.47
N PHE A 19 4.39 11.52 -8.53
CA PHE A 19 4.90 10.52 -7.58
C PHE A 19 5.16 11.11 -6.18
N ALA A 20 5.18 12.44 -6.07
CA ALA A 20 5.39 13.18 -4.83
C ALA A 20 4.06 13.50 -4.12
N GLN A 21 3.02 12.73 -4.36
CA GLN A 21 1.80 12.77 -3.55
C GLN A 21 1.99 11.94 -2.28
N GLN A 22 1.30 12.35 -1.20
CA GLN A 22 1.33 11.58 0.05
C GLN A 22 0.58 10.25 -0.13
N ILE A 23 1.24 9.14 0.22
CA ILE A 23 0.66 7.80 0.17
C ILE A 23 0.56 7.24 1.60
N PRO A 24 -0.64 7.27 2.20
CA PRO A 24 -0.94 6.51 3.41
C PRO A 24 -0.80 5.01 3.17
N LEU A 25 0.03 4.37 3.99
CA LEU A 25 0.34 2.95 3.96
C LEU A 25 -0.30 2.25 5.14
N ASP A 26 -0.83 1.07 4.87
CA ASP A 26 -1.32 0.11 5.86
C ASP A 26 -0.19 -0.74 6.47
N ALA A 27 -0.45 -1.47 7.56
CA ALA A 27 0.52 -2.33 8.23
C ALA A 27 1.11 -3.40 7.28
N ASN A 28 0.28 -3.93 6.38
CA ASN A 28 0.68 -4.96 5.42
C ASN A 28 1.76 -4.51 4.41
N PHE A 29 2.08 -3.21 4.35
CA PHE A 29 3.22 -2.70 3.58
C PHE A 29 4.56 -2.88 4.30
N PHE A 30 4.56 -2.99 5.63
CA PHE A 30 5.76 -3.06 6.47
C PHE A 30 6.04 -4.48 6.98
N ILE A 31 5.04 -5.35 7.02
CA ILE A 31 5.16 -6.71 7.52
C ILE A 31 5.57 -7.64 6.37
N PRO A 32 6.65 -8.44 6.50
CA PRO A 32 7.04 -9.40 5.48
C PRO A 32 5.90 -10.35 5.14
N PHE A 33 5.69 -10.60 3.85
CA PHE A 33 4.61 -11.48 3.42
C PHE A 33 4.81 -12.90 3.97
N ASP A 34 3.79 -13.38 4.67
CA ASP A 34 3.76 -14.72 5.23
C ASP A 34 2.48 -15.45 4.79
N ARG A 35 2.68 -16.54 4.07
CA ARG A 35 1.62 -17.44 3.61
C ARG A 35 1.76 -18.86 4.15
N SER A 36 2.67 -19.08 5.11
CA SER A 36 2.91 -20.40 5.72
C SER A 36 1.64 -21.03 6.29
N ASN A 37 0.74 -20.19 6.85
CA ASN A 37 -0.55 -20.61 7.39
C ASN A 37 -1.63 -20.90 6.32
N THR A 38 -1.47 -20.41 5.09
CA THR A 38 -2.48 -20.56 4.02
C THR A 38 -2.04 -21.49 2.89
N VAL A 39 -0.73 -21.69 2.71
CA VAL A 39 -0.14 -22.54 1.67
C VAL A 39 0.89 -23.46 2.29
N LYS A 40 0.56 -24.75 2.35
CA LYS A 40 1.42 -25.80 2.90
C LYS A 40 2.79 -25.81 2.23
N GLY A 41 3.85 -25.75 3.04
CA GLY A 41 5.25 -25.77 2.57
C GLY A 41 5.76 -24.43 2.04
N SER A 42 4.96 -23.37 2.06
CA SER A 42 5.47 -22.02 1.87
C SER A 42 6.15 -21.51 3.14
N MET A 43 7.20 -20.70 2.96
CA MET A 43 7.89 -20.03 4.06
C MET A 43 7.61 -18.52 3.97
N ALA A 44 7.61 -17.86 5.12
CA ALA A 44 7.58 -16.40 5.18
C ALA A 44 8.78 -15.82 4.42
N ILE A 45 8.58 -14.69 3.75
CA ILE A 45 9.69 -13.94 3.16
C ILE A 45 10.53 -13.35 4.31
N THR A 46 11.86 -13.54 4.26
CA THR A 46 12.73 -12.97 5.29
C THR A 46 12.69 -11.45 5.24
N PHE A 47 12.83 -10.80 6.40
CA PHE A 47 12.86 -9.34 6.45
C PHE A 47 13.96 -8.74 5.57
N SER A 48 15.14 -9.36 5.50
CA SER A 48 16.23 -8.91 4.62
C SER A 48 15.83 -8.89 3.14
N ALA A 49 15.17 -9.94 2.64
CA ALA A 49 14.68 -9.99 1.27
C ALA A 49 13.53 -9.00 1.05
N PHE A 50 12.60 -8.92 2.00
CA PHE A 50 11.50 -7.96 1.98
C PHE A 50 12.00 -6.52 1.93
N LYS A 51 12.92 -6.15 2.82
CA LYS A 51 13.58 -4.84 2.83
C LYS A 51 14.27 -4.54 1.49
N LYS A 52 15.10 -5.47 1.00
CA LYS A 52 15.91 -5.28 -0.20
C LYS A 52 15.07 -5.10 -1.47
N TYR A 53 14.00 -5.87 -1.63
CA TYR A 53 13.25 -5.93 -2.87
C TYR A 53 11.93 -5.16 -2.85
N TRP A 54 11.42 -4.80 -1.67
CA TRP A 54 10.15 -4.10 -1.52
C TRP A 54 10.32 -2.76 -0.80
N LEU A 55 10.72 -2.75 0.47
CA LEU A 55 10.74 -1.52 1.27
C LEU A 55 11.74 -0.49 0.75
N ASP A 56 13.01 -0.86 0.54
CA ASP A 56 14.03 0.10 0.10
C ASP A 56 13.68 0.73 -1.26
N PRO A 57 13.29 -0.03 -2.29
CA PRO A 57 12.79 0.55 -3.55
C PRO A 57 11.59 1.46 -3.35
N LEU A 58 10.62 1.07 -2.51
CA LEU A 58 9.42 1.88 -2.24
C LEU A 58 9.79 3.24 -1.63
N PHE A 59 10.62 3.26 -0.59
CA PHE A 59 11.05 4.47 0.11
C PHE A 59 12.00 5.36 -0.70
N VAL A 60 12.78 4.79 -1.62
CA VAL A 60 13.60 5.57 -2.58
C VAL A 60 12.71 6.21 -3.66
N THR A 61 11.61 5.55 -4.02
CA THR A 61 10.73 6.00 -5.11
C THR A 61 9.80 7.12 -4.65
N PHE A 62 9.15 6.95 -3.50
CA PHE A 62 8.09 7.85 -3.05
C PHE A 62 8.55 8.70 -1.87
N PRO A 63 8.64 10.03 -2.03
CA PRO A 63 9.19 10.91 -0.99
C PRO A 63 8.22 11.16 0.18
N TYR A 64 6.93 10.91 0.01
CA TYR A 64 5.89 11.21 1.01
C TYR A 64 5.07 9.98 1.37
N LEU A 65 5.75 8.90 1.75
CA LEU A 65 5.09 7.77 2.40
C LEU A 65 4.64 8.18 3.80
N SER A 66 3.45 7.74 4.18
CA SER A 66 2.88 8.04 5.50
C SER A 66 2.22 6.84 6.12
N ILE A 67 2.13 6.81 7.44
CA ILE A 67 1.53 5.72 8.22
C ILE A 67 0.76 6.34 9.39
N HIS A 68 -0.40 5.80 9.72
CA HIS A 68 -1.15 6.27 10.88
C HIS A 68 -0.46 5.86 12.19
N ALA A 69 -0.49 6.71 13.22
CA ALA A 69 0.15 6.46 14.50
C ALA A 69 -0.29 5.14 15.16
N SER A 70 -1.56 4.76 15.03
CA SER A 70 -2.04 3.45 15.52
C SER A 70 -1.37 2.28 14.80
N VAL A 71 -1.32 2.32 13.46
CA VAL A 71 -0.65 1.30 12.61
C VAL A 71 0.83 1.22 12.95
N PHE A 72 1.49 2.38 13.11
CA PHE A 72 2.90 2.47 13.47
C PHE A 72 3.18 1.81 14.84
N ASN A 73 2.31 2.04 15.82
CA ASN A 73 2.42 1.46 17.15
C ASN A 73 2.12 -0.05 17.18
N GLU A 74 1.28 -0.52 16.25
CA GLU A 74 0.90 -1.92 16.06
C GLU A 74 1.97 -2.76 15.36
N LEU A 75 3.04 -2.17 14.80
CA LEU A 75 4.14 -2.93 14.20
C LEU A 75 4.85 -3.80 15.27
N VAL A 76 4.35 -5.02 15.47
CA VAL A 76 4.83 -5.97 16.49
C VAL A 76 6.15 -6.66 16.10
N SER A 77 6.48 -6.70 14.81
CA SER A 77 7.71 -7.34 14.32
C SER A 77 8.92 -6.44 14.52
N GLY A 78 9.91 -6.91 15.28
CA GLY A 78 11.07 -6.11 15.69
C GLY A 78 11.86 -5.47 14.54
N GLU A 79 12.05 -6.16 13.41
CA GLU A 79 12.80 -5.59 12.28
C GLU A 79 12.00 -4.55 11.49
N SER A 80 10.70 -4.79 11.22
CA SER A 80 9.85 -3.81 10.53
C SER A 80 9.63 -2.55 11.35
N LYS A 81 9.43 -2.69 12.67
CA LYS A 81 9.31 -1.55 13.58
C LYS A 81 10.58 -0.70 13.57
N LYS A 82 11.75 -1.33 13.75
CA LYS A 82 13.05 -0.65 13.69
C LYS A 82 13.27 0.06 12.34
N TYR A 83 12.85 -0.57 11.25
CA TYR A 83 12.95 0.05 9.92
C TYR A 83 12.03 1.26 9.80
N ALA A 84 10.76 1.15 10.21
CA ALA A 84 9.82 2.26 10.19
C ALA A 84 10.27 3.43 11.09
N GLU A 85 10.77 3.14 12.29
CA GLU A 85 11.38 4.13 13.20
C GLU A 85 12.56 4.85 12.53
N ASN A 86 13.47 4.09 11.90
CA ASN A 86 14.60 4.67 11.19
C ASN A 86 14.16 5.58 10.02
N ARG A 87 13.14 5.16 9.24
CA ARG A 87 12.60 5.97 8.15
C ARG A 87 11.90 7.23 8.66
N ARG A 88 11.17 7.15 9.77
CA ARG A 88 10.59 8.32 10.44
C ARG A 88 11.68 9.30 10.87
N ASP A 89 12.73 8.81 11.54
CA ASP A 89 13.80 9.66 12.08
C ASP A 89 14.62 10.34 10.96
N GLN A 90 14.69 9.71 9.78
CA GLN A 90 15.27 10.29 8.56
C GLN A 90 14.36 11.30 7.85
N GLY A 91 13.10 11.47 8.29
CA GLY A 91 12.11 12.30 7.61
C GLY A 91 11.51 11.66 6.34
N ASN A 92 11.74 10.35 6.13
CA ASN A 92 11.28 9.61 4.95
C ASN A 92 9.94 8.88 5.17
N LEU A 93 9.40 8.93 6.40
CA LEU A 93 8.09 8.37 6.76
C LEU A 93 7.34 9.38 7.63
N ILE A 94 6.19 9.84 7.14
CA ILE A 94 5.30 10.75 7.88
C ILE A 94 4.42 9.92 8.82
N VAL A 95 4.46 10.20 10.11
CA VAL A 95 3.50 9.63 11.07
C VAL A 95 2.28 10.55 11.16
N MET A 96 1.13 10.04 10.74
CA MET A 96 -0.15 10.74 10.82
C MET A 96 -0.72 10.57 12.22
N ASP A 97 -0.80 11.66 12.98
CA ASP A 97 -1.20 11.66 14.38
C ASP A 97 -2.46 12.51 14.57
N ASP A 98 -3.45 11.97 15.26
CA ASP A 98 -4.73 12.64 15.48
C ASP A 98 -4.63 13.87 16.38
N SER A 99 -3.53 14.04 17.13
CA SER A 99 -3.28 15.22 17.96
C SER A 99 -3.17 16.52 17.15
N GLU A 100 -3.05 16.45 15.82
CA GLU A 100 -3.10 17.63 14.95
C GLU A 100 -4.53 18.18 14.76
N PHE A 101 -5.56 17.41 15.13
CA PHE A 101 -6.95 17.80 14.94
C PHE A 101 -7.46 18.64 16.12
N ASP A 102 -8.12 19.75 15.77
CA ASP A 102 -8.94 20.49 16.73
C ASP A 102 -10.18 19.69 17.15
N THR A 103 -10.89 20.17 18.17
CA THR A 103 -12.07 19.50 18.71
C THR A 103 -13.14 19.19 17.66
N ASN A 104 -13.35 20.05 16.66
CA ASN A 104 -14.37 19.83 15.64
C ASN A 104 -13.94 18.71 14.69
N LYS A 105 -12.68 18.72 14.25
CA LYS A 105 -12.10 17.65 13.42
C LYS A 105 -12.04 16.33 14.16
N GLU A 106 -11.73 16.33 15.45
CA GLU A 106 -11.73 15.11 16.28
C GLU A 106 -13.13 14.49 16.37
N VAL A 107 -14.17 15.31 16.56
CA VAL A 107 -15.58 14.85 16.56
C VAL A 107 -15.96 14.26 15.20
N TYR A 108 -15.61 14.94 14.10
CA TYR A 108 -15.85 14.43 12.75
C TYR A 108 -15.13 13.10 12.52
N ARG A 109 -13.84 13.03 12.85
CA ARG A 109 -13.01 11.83 12.72
C ARG A 109 -13.62 10.64 13.47
N LYS A 110 -14.03 10.82 14.73
CA LYS A 110 -14.68 9.77 15.53
C LYS A 110 -16.02 9.33 14.93
N SER A 111 -16.77 10.25 14.32
CA SER A 111 -18.01 9.90 13.63
C SER A 111 -17.77 9.04 12.39
N VAL A 112 -16.74 9.34 11.60
CA VAL A 112 -16.32 8.55 10.44
C VAL A 112 -15.82 7.18 10.89
N GLU A 113 -14.97 7.14 11.92
CA GLU A 113 -14.44 5.91 12.49
C GLU A 113 -15.54 4.91 12.86
N LYS A 114 -16.60 5.39 13.52
CA LYS A 114 -17.76 4.56 13.89
C LYS A 114 -18.48 3.97 12.69
N VAL A 115 -18.58 4.72 11.58
CA VAL A 115 -19.21 4.23 10.36
C VAL A 115 -18.32 3.18 9.69
N ILE A 116 -17.02 3.42 9.60
CA ILE A 116 -16.05 2.48 8.99
C ILE A 116 -16.04 1.18 9.79
N ALA A 117 -15.95 1.27 11.11
CA ALA A 117 -15.96 0.14 12.03
C ALA A 117 -17.12 -0.84 11.78
N ALA A 118 -18.33 -0.29 11.62
CA ALA A 118 -19.53 -1.08 11.35
C ALA A 118 -19.47 -1.84 10.01
N HIS A 119 -18.59 -1.43 9.08
CA HIS A 119 -18.44 -2.03 7.76
C HIS A 119 -17.21 -2.92 7.63
N THR A 120 -16.21 -2.78 8.51
CA THR A 120 -15.01 -3.62 8.56
C THR A 120 -15.12 -4.80 9.53
N ALA A 121 -16.27 -4.95 10.22
CA ALA A 121 -16.47 -5.88 11.33
C ALA A 121 -15.56 -5.62 12.54
N TYR A 122 -15.06 -4.38 12.68
CA TYR A 122 -14.36 -3.93 13.87
C TYR A 122 -15.36 -3.76 15.02
N GLU A 123 -15.13 -4.47 16.12
CA GLU A 123 -15.90 -4.35 17.36
C GLU A 123 -15.10 -3.50 18.37
N PRO A 124 -15.49 -2.22 18.62
CA PRO A 124 -14.74 -1.32 19.49
C PRO A 124 -14.66 -1.81 20.95
N GLU A 125 -15.62 -2.63 21.38
CA GLU A 125 -15.69 -3.17 22.75
C GLU A 125 -14.82 -4.43 22.94
N LEU A 126 -14.37 -5.06 21.84
CA LEU A 126 -13.52 -6.26 21.88
C LEU A 126 -12.03 -5.97 21.65
N ASP A 127 -11.65 -4.74 21.31
CA ASP A 127 -10.27 -4.32 20.97
C ASP A 127 -9.58 -5.30 20.00
N ASN A 128 -10.25 -5.62 18.89
CA ASN A 128 -9.66 -6.42 17.82
C ASN A 128 -8.56 -5.57 17.15
N ALA A 129 -7.30 -5.86 17.48
CA ALA A 129 -6.14 -5.12 16.99
C ALA A 129 -6.03 -5.10 15.45
N ASP A 130 -6.50 -6.15 14.77
CA ASP A 130 -6.27 -6.35 13.33
C ASP A 130 -6.98 -5.32 12.44
N ASP A 131 -8.22 -4.90 12.77
CA ASP A 131 -8.97 -3.92 11.96
C ASP A 131 -8.76 -2.46 12.45
N ARG A 132 -8.08 -2.27 13.59
CA ARG A 132 -7.90 -0.96 14.23
C ARG A 132 -7.05 -0.01 13.38
N GLY A 133 -5.96 -0.51 12.81
CA GLY A 133 -5.05 0.27 11.98
C GLY A 133 -5.72 0.87 10.74
N GLU A 134 -6.48 0.06 10.02
CA GLU A 134 -7.21 0.46 8.80
C GLU A 134 -8.31 1.48 9.09
N VAL A 135 -9.14 1.19 10.09
CA VAL A 135 -10.24 2.06 10.53
C VAL A 135 -9.71 3.45 10.90
N LYS A 136 -8.63 3.49 11.69
CA LYS A 136 -8.00 4.75 12.12
C LYS A 136 -7.37 5.52 10.96
N SER A 137 -6.71 4.82 10.05
CA SER A 137 -6.07 5.41 8.86
C SER A 137 -7.10 6.04 7.92
N LEU A 138 -8.18 5.32 7.60
CA LEU A 138 -9.24 5.80 6.72
C LEU A 138 -10.04 6.95 7.35
N ALA A 139 -10.30 6.90 8.67
CA ALA A 139 -10.93 8.01 9.37
C ALA A 139 -10.05 9.27 9.38
N TYR A 140 -8.73 9.12 9.53
CA TYR A 140 -7.79 10.23 9.40
C TYR A 140 -7.82 10.81 7.99
N ILE A 141 -7.75 9.96 6.95
CA ILE A 141 -7.79 10.38 5.53
C ILE A 141 -9.08 11.14 5.22
N ALA A 142 -10.23 10.71 5.74
CA ALA A 142 -11.48 11.42 5.56
C ALA A 142 -11.48 12.82 6.24
N THR A 143 -10.77 12.96 7.36
CA THR A 143 -10.72 14.19 8.17
C THR A 143 -9.72 15.19 7.62
N LYS A 144 -8.59 14.71 7.13
CA LYS A 144 -7.58 15.46 6.39
C LYS A 144 -7.51 14.85 5.00
N PRO A 145 -8.26 15.39 4.03
CA PRO A 145 -8.52 14.73 2.74
C PRO A 145 -7.22 14.44 1.99
N LEU A 146 -6.75 13.20 2.11
CA LEU A 146 -5.63 12.64 1.34
C LEU A 146 -6.20 11.88 0.14
N ASN A 147 -5.43 11.79 -0.94
CA ASN A 147 -5.91 11.23 -2.21
C ASN A 147 -5.94 9.70 -2.22
N PHE A 148 -5.14 9.04 -1.38
CA PHE A 148 -4.84 7.63 -1.51
C PHE A 148 -4.93 6.89 -0.19
N PHE A 149 -5.14 5.58 -0.30
CA PHE A 149 -4.83 4.61 0.74
C PHE A 149 -4.24 3.37 0.09
N ALA A 150 -3.03 2.97 0.51
CA ALA A 150 -2.37 1.80 -0.01
C ALA A 150 -2.50 0.64 0.99
N SER A 151 -3.16 -0.44 0.55
CA SER A 151 -3.43 -1.61 1.38
C SER A 151 -3.43 -2.89 0.54
N HIS A 152 -3.16 -4.02 1.18
CA HIS A 152 -3.35 -5.36 0.66
C HIS A 152 -4.52 -6.09 1.34
N ASP A 153 -5.29 -5.39 2.17
CA ASP A 153 -6.45 -5.96 2.87
C ASP A 153 -7.74 -5.81 2.05
N SER A 154 -8.38 -6.94 1.79
CA SER A 154 -9.59 -6.98 0.96
C SER A 154 -10.79 -6.25 1.56
N ARG A 155 -10.89 -6.12 2.89
CA ARG A 155 -11.97 -5.41 3.58
C ARG A 155 -11.79 -3.90 3.42
N ALA A 156 -10.58 -3.39 3.65
CA ALA A 156 -10.26 -1.98 3.41
C ALA A 156 -10.50 -1.58 1.95
N LEU A 157 -10.01 -2.40 1.01
CA LEU A 157 -10.19 -2.16 -0.43
C LEU A 157 -11.69 -2.17 -0.80
N ARG A 158 -12.46 -3.15 -0.31
CA ARG A 158 -13.90 -3.23 -0.56
C ARG A 158 -14.67 -2.03 0.01
N LEU A 159 -14.25 -1.47 1.15
CA LEU A 159 -14.85 -0.25 1.68
C LEU A 159 -14.68 0.92 0.70
N LEU A 160 -13.48 1.09 0.13
CA LEU A 160 -13.15 2.12 -0.86
C LEU A 160 -13.79 1.89 -2.23
N GLU A 161 -14.32 0.71 -2.49
CA GLU A 161 -15.17 0.41 -3.65
C GLU A 161 -16.67 0.55 -3.35
N SER A 162 -17.06 0.61 -2.07
CA SER A 162 -18.45 0.63 -1.68
C SER A 162 -19.09 2.03 -1.76
N PRO A 163 -20.42 2.12 -1.97
CA PRO A 163 -21.12 3.41 -1.98
C PRO A 163 -21.04 4.20 -0.67
N ILE A 164 -20.60 3.58 0.43
CA ILE A 164 -20.56 4.28 1.71
C ILE A 164 -19.47 5.36 1.75
N LYS A 165 -18.42 5.21 0.95
CA LYS A 165 -17.29 6.15 0.91
C LYS A 165 -17.74 7.60 0.63
N GLU A 166 -18.80 7.75 -0.18
CA GLU A 166 -19.45 9.04 -0.48
C GLU A 166 -19.99 9.73 0.79
N LYS A 167 -20.48 8.95 1.75
CA LYS A 167 -21.12 9.46 2.97
C LYS A 167 -20.12 9.79 4.08
N ILE A 168 -18.88 9.32 3.95
CA ILE A 168 -17.86 9.42 4.99
C ILE A 168 -16.62 10.18 4.54
N GLY A 169 -16.73 10.99 3.47
CA GLY A 169 -15.64 11.84 3.01
C GLY A 169 -14.50 11.10 2.33
N LEU A 170 -14.75 9.88 1.81
CA LEU A 170 -13.77 9.05 1.10
C LEU A 170 -14.07 8.93 -0.41
N ALA A 171 -14.97 9.75 -0.95
CA ALA A 171 -15.40 9.70 -2.36
C ALA A 171 -14.22 9.78 -3.35
N SER A 172 -13.30 10.71 -3.11
CA SER A 172 -12.14 10.96 -3.95
C SER A 172 -10.92 10.09 -3.61
N VAL A 173 -11.03 9.24 -2.59
CA VAL A 173 -9.91 8.41 -2.13
C VAL A 173 -9.80 7.20 -3.02
N GLY A 174 -8.66 7.08 -3.68
CA GLY A 174 -8.35 5.90 -4.49
C GLY A 174 -7.49 4.90 -3.73
N ALA A 175 -7.82 3.62 -3.90
CA ALA A 175 -7.02 2.53 -3.37
C ALA A 175 -5.79 2.31 -4.27
N ILE A 176 -4.66 1.98 -3.66
CA ILE A 176 -3.45 1.56 -4.37
C ILE A 176 -3.02 0.19 -3.84
N GLU A 177 -2.90 -0.78 -4.73
CA GLU A 177 -2.54 -2.15 -4.37
C GLU A 177 -1.05 -2.44 -4.58
N ILE A 178 -0.53 -3.44 -3.86
CA ILE A 178 0.90 -3.80 -3.92
C ILE A 178 1.35 -4.16 -5.35
N TYR A 179 0.51 -4.84 -6.15
CA TYR A 179 0.92 -5.21 -7.51
C TYR A 179 1.12 -3.99 -8.41
N GLU A 180 0.35 -2.93 -8.21
CA GLU A 180 0.44 -1.69 -8.98
C GLU A 180 1.76 -0.99 -8.71
N LEU A 181 2.16 -0.96 -7.44
CA LEU A 181 3.45 -0.42 -7.03
C LEU A 181 4.61 -1.32 -7.49
N LEU A 182 4.47 -2.65 -7.46
CA LEU A 182 5.47 -3.56 -8.05
C LEU A 182 5.66 -3.30 -9.55
N TYR A 183 4.58 -3.07 -10.30
CA TYR A 183 4.64 -2.66 -11.70
C TYR A 183 5.36 -1.33 -11.85
N TYR A 184 4.96 -0.32 -11.08
CA TYR A 184 5.54 1.03 -11.14
C TYR A 184 7.05 1.01 -10.83
N LEU A 185 7.46 0.37 -9.74
CA LEU A 185 8.87 0.20 -9.36
C LEU A 185 9.68 -0.47 -10.47
N ARG A 186 9.13 -1.53 -11.08
CA ARG A 186 9.79 -2.21 -12.21
C ARG A 186 9.89 -1.30 -13.43
N ARG A 187 8.83 -0.58 -13.75
CA ARG A 187 8.71 0.20 -14.99
C ARG A 187 9.56 1.48 -14.96
N MET A 188 9.71 2.05 -13.77
CA MET A 188 10.55 3.21 -13.46
C MET A 188 12.00 2.83 -13.12
N GLU A 189 12.35 1.55 -13.20
CA GLU A 189 13.70 1.04 -12.97
C GLU A 189 14.25 1.41 -11.58
N MET A 190 13.40 1.30 -10.56
CA MET A 190 13.72 1.66 -9.16
C MET A 190 14.49 0.57 -8.40
N VAL A 191 14.95 -0.46 -9.11
CA VAL A 191 15.77 -1.55 -8.58
C VAL A 191 16.90 -1.84 -9.54
N GLU A 192 17.99 -2.38 -9.00
CA GLU A 192 19.12 -2.85 -9.81
C GLU A 192 18.66 -3.90 -10.83
N PRO A 193 19.25 -3.95 -12.04
CA PRO A 193 18.83 -4.89 -13.08
C PRO A 193 18.81 -6.35 -12.64
N ASP A 194 19.77 -6.78 -11.81
CA ASP A 194 19.84 -8.14 -11.24
C ASP A 194 18.79 -8.39 -10.14
N LYS A 195 18.26 -7.33 -9.53
CA LYS A 195 17.24 -7.38 -8.46
C LYS A 195 15.80 -7.38 -8.96
N VAL A 196 15.55 -7.23 -10.26
CA VAL A 196 14.21 -7.37 -10.86
C VAL A 196 13.55 -8.72 -10.52
N ASN A 197 14.34 -9.79 -10.40
CA ASN A 197 13.85 -11.10 -9.98
C ASN A 197 13.26 -11.10 -8.57
N GLY A 198 13.69 -10.18 -7.70
CA GLY A 198 13.11 -9.97 -6.37
C GLY A 198 11.69 -9.41 -6.44
N LEU A 199 11.42 -8.40 -7.27
CA LEU A 199 10.06 -7.88 -7.51
C LEU A 199 9.15 -8.97 -8.07
N LYS A 200 9.66 -9.75 -9.02
CA LYS A 200 8.96 -10.93 -9.57
C LYS A 200 8.65 -11.97 -8.51
N MET A 201 9.58 -12.22 -7.58
CA MET A 201 9.36 -13.13 -6.45
C MET A 201 8.24 -12.63 -5.54
N MET A 202 8.24 -11.34 -5.17
CA MET A 202 7.18 -10.73 -4.35
C MET A 202 5.80 -10.88 -5.02
N TYR A 203 5.71 -10.53 -6.31
CA TYR A 203 4.48 -10.69 -7.07
C TYR A 203 4.00 -12.14 -7.07
N LYS A 204 4.89 -13.09 -7.40
CA LYS A 204 4.51 -14.50 -7.47
C LYS A 204 4.03 -15.04 -6.12
N TYR A 205 4.68 -14.63 -5.04
CA TYR A 205 4.33 -15.05 -3.69
C TYR A 205 2.93 -14.58 -3.29
N LEU A 206 2.59 -13.32 -3.58
CA LEU A 206 1.30 -12.74 -3.26
C LEU A 206 0.17 -13.23 -4.18
N TYR A 207 0.43 -13.35 -5.49
CA TYR A 207 -0.64 -13.46 -6.49
C TYR A 207 -0.62 -14.75 -7.31
N CYS A 208 0.41 -15.59 -7.24
CA CYS A 208 0.57 -16.75 -8.12
C CYS A 208 1.16 -17.97 -7.39
N LEU A 209 0.93 -18.13 -6.09
CA LEU A 209 1.55 -19.21 -5.32
C LEU A 209 0.76 -20.52 -5.48
N THR A 210 -0.57 -20.45 -5.44
CA THR A 210 -1.46 -21.62 -5.56
C THR A 210 -1.90 -21.87 -7.01
N LYS A 211 -2.41 -23.08 -7.29
CA LYS A 211 -2.96 -23.42 -8.62
C LYS A 211 -4.12 -22.48 -9.01
N LYS A 212 -5.07 -22.27 -8.10
CA LYS A 212 -6.21 -21.37 -8.30
C LYS A 212 -5.76 -19.94 -8.59
N GLU A 213 -4.74 -19.45 -7.88
CA GLU A 213 -4.18 -18.12 -8.14
C GLU A 213 -3.54 -18.01 -9.53
N LYS A 214 -2.77 -19.02 -9.95
CA LYS A 214 -2.16 -19.07 -11.29
C LYS A 214 -3.19 -19.15 -12.42
N GLU A 215 -4.38 -19.69 -12.15
CA GLU A 215 -5.50 -19.71 -13.10
C GLU A 215 -6.22 -18.36 -13.17
N ASN A 216 -6.24 -17.59 -12.08
CA ASN A 216 -7.00 -16.34 -11.99
C ASN A 216 -6.17 -15.07 -12.19
N ASN A 217 -4.85 -15.16 -12.01
CA ASN A 217 -3.92 -14.04 -12.11
C ASN A 217 -2.87 -14.31 -13.20
N PRO A 218 -2.48 -13.27 -13.97
CA PRO A 218 -1.49 -13.41 -15.01
C PRO A 218 -0.11 -13.78 -14.43
N GLN A 219 0.67 -14.57 -15.16
CA GLN A 219 2.07 -14.78 -14.79
C GLN A 219 2.87 -13.48 -14.97
N TRP A 220 3.98 -13.33 -14.25
CA TRP A 220 4.77 -12.08 -14.24
C TRP A 220 5.04 -11.44 -15.62
N GLY A 221 5.32 -12.25 -16.65
CA GLY A 221 5.54 -11.74 -18.01
C GLY A 221 4.29 -11.09 -18.60
N ASP A 222 3.17 -11.83 -18.57
CA ASP A 222 1.87 -11.35 -19.05
C ASP A 222 1.36 -10.18 -18.21
N PHE A 223 1.51 -10.28 -16.88
CA PHE A 223 1.19 -9.21 -15.94
C PHE A 223 1.87 -7.90 -16.35
N TYR A 224 3.19 -7.94 -16.57
CA TYR A 224 3.95 -6.75 -16.93
C TYR A 224 3.50 -6.17 -18.28
N GLN A 225 3.25 -7.03 -19.29
CA GLN A 225 2.77 -6.59 -20.61
C GLN A 225 1.37 -5.96 -20.55
N LEU A 226 0.45 -6.59 -19.82
CA LEU A 226 -0.92 -6.09 -19.67
C LEU A 226 -0.96 -4.77 -18.91
N MET A 227 -0.17 -4.65 -17.84
CA MET A 227 -0.02 -3.37 -17.12
C MET A 227 0.63 -2.29 -18.02
N ASP A 228 1.60 -2.65 -18.87
CA ASP A 228 2.18 -1.70 -19.83
C ASP A 228 1.13 -1.22 -20.84
N ASN A 229 0.23 -2.08 -21.30
CA ASN A 229 -0.88 -1.66 -22.18
C ASN A 229 -1.80 -0.65 -21.49
N LEU A 230 -1.98 -0.75 -20.17
CA LEU A 230 -2.76 0.20 -19.39
C LEU A 230 -2.02 1.51 -19.12
N TYR A 231 -0.76 1.47 -18.68
CA TYR A 231 -0.14 2.63 -18.03
C TYR A 231 1.04 3.24 -18.78
N LYS A 232 1.58 2.58 -19.82
CA LYS A 232 2.78 3.08 -20.53
C LYS A 232 2.58 4.46 -21.13
N SER A 233 1.38 4.77 -21.65
CA SER A 233 1.09 6.10 -22.18
C SER A 233 1.14 7.17 -21.09
N GLU A 234 0.61 6.89 -19.91
CA GLU A 234 0.61 7.82 -18.78
C GLU A 234 2.03 8.05 -18.26
N ILE A 235 2.84 7.00 -18.18
CA ILE A 235 4.25 7.10 -17.80
C ILE A 235 5.06 7.92 -18.81
N ILE A 236 4.79 7.79 -20.11
CA ILE A 236 5.45 8.61 -21.13
C ILE A 236 5.07 10.08 -20.98
N LYS A 237 3.78 10.37 -20.75
CA LYS A 237 3.24 11.73 -20.59
C LYS A 237 3.65 12.40 -19.27
N SER A 238 3.95 11.62 -18.23
CA SER A 238 4.29 12.16 -16.91
C SER A 238 5.48 13.10 -16.95
N THR A 239 5.31 14.28 -16.34
CA THR A 239 6.30 15.36 -16.29
C THR A 239 7.22 15.28 -15.06
N GLY A 240 6.87 14.46 -14.07
CA GLY A 240 7.65 14.26 -12.84
C GLY A 240 7.88 12.77 -12.61
N LYS A 241 9.15 12.34 -12.68
CA LYS A 241 9.53 10.92 -12.53
C LYS A 241 10.53 10.78 -11.39
N PRO A 242 10.45 9.70 -10.60
CA PRO A 242 11.53 9.35 -9.69
C PRO A 242 12.81 9.10 -10.49
N THR A 243 13.95 9.37 -9.88
CA THR A 243 15.26 9.08 -10.48
C THR A 243 15.45 7.56 -10.54
N PRO A 244 15.62 6.95 -11.72
CA PRO A 244 15.91 5.53 -11.84
C PRO A 244 17.14 5.14 -11.03
N TYR A 245 17.23 3.86 -10.67
CA TYR A 245 18.44 3.34 -10.05
C TYR A 245 19.67 3.65 -10.92
N SER A 246 20.70 4.21 -10.29
CA SER A 246 22.01 4.42 -10.89
C SER A 246 23.05 3.81 -9.98
N PRO A 247 23.98 2.96 -10.48
CA PRO A 247 25.05 2.40 -9.66
C PRO A 247 26.08 3.45 -9.21
N TYR A 248 25.93 4.70 -9.68
CA TYR A 248 26.82 5.83 -9.40
C TYR A 248 26.20 6.89 -8.49
N ASN A 249 24.97 6.68 -8.01
CA ASN A 249 24.27 7.55 -7.06
C ASN A 249 24.19 6.91 -5.68
#